data_AF-A0A6J7F9Q7-F1
#
_entry.id   AF-A0A6J7F9Q7-F1
#
_cell.length_a   1.000
_cell.length_b   1.000
_cell.length_c   1.000
_cell.angle_alpha   90.00
_cell.angle_beta   90.00
_cell.angle_gamma   90.00
#
_symmetry.space_group_name_H-M   'P 1'
#
loop_
_entity.id
_entity.type
_entity.pdbx_description
1 polymer ?
#
loop_
_entity_poly.entity_id
_entity_poly.type
_entity_poly.pdbx_seq_one_letter_code
_entity_poly.pdbx_strand_id
1 'polypeptide(L)'
;MKVGRVIATAVLGVLLFLFVAVDLVLFGAIPLDSALVSLLPVLGLVVGAVLGVVASRRHEAAAVAQPDASPDAPPPAVTPTATPTATPTATPTATPTT
;
A
#
# COMPACT_ATOMS: atom_id res chain seq x y z
N MET A 1 -11.04 -11.15 0.77
CA MET A 1 -11.64 -11.64 2.04
C MET A 1 -11.93 -10.46 2.95
N LYS A 2 -13.20 -10.12 3.18
CA LYS A 2 -13.61 -8.89 3.89
C LYS A 2 -13.39 -8.99 5.40
N VAL A 3 -13.64 -10.18 5.97
CA VAL A 3 -13.54 -10.44 7.41
C VAL A 3 -12.12 -10.21 7.94
N GLY A 4 -11.10 -10.63 7.20
CA GLY A 4 -9.70 -10.45 7.63
C GLY A 4 -9.30 -8.99 7.81
N ARG A 5 -9.81 -8.08 6.97
CA ARG A 5 -9.53 -6.64 7.08
C ARG A 5 -10.23 -6.01 8.29
N VAL A 6 -11.46 -6.42 8.58
CA VAL A 6 -12.18 -5.99 9.78
C VAL A 6 -11.48 -6.46 11.05
N ILE A 7 -11.04 -7.73 11.09
CA ILE A 7 -10.29 -8.26 12.24
C ILE A 7 -8.96 -7.51 12.40
N ALA A 8 -8.19 -7.33 11.32
CA ALA A 8 -6.90 -6.64 11.38
C ALA A 8 -7.01 -5.21 11.90
N THR A 9 -8.01 -4.46 11.45
CA THR A 9 -8.26 -3.07 11.91
C THR A 9 -8.80 -3.01 13.33
N ALA A 10 -9.62 -3.98 13.76
CA ALA A 10 -10.05 -4.10 15.15
C ALA A 10 -8.85 -4.39 16.08
N VAL A 11 -8.00 -5.36 15.74
CA VAL A 11 -6.79 -5.69 16.50
C VAL A 11 -5.85 -4.49 16.58
N LEU A 12 -5.62 -3.81 15.44
CA LEU A 12 -4.80 -2.61 15.41
C LEU A 12 -5.38 -1.50 16.30
N GLY A 13 -6.70 -1.32 16.31
CA GLY A 13 -7.38 -0.37 17.20
C GLY A 13 -7.18 -0.69 18.68
N VAL A 14 -7.31 -1.97 19.07
CA VAL A 14 -7.02 -2.41 20.46
C VAL A 14 -5.58 -2.10 20.82
N LEU A 15 -4.61 -2.49 19.98
CA LEU A 15 -3.19 -2.30 20.27
C LEU A 15 -2.82 -0.81 20.37
N LEU A 16 -3.37 0.03 19.50
CA LEU A 16 -3.17 1.48 19.54
C LEU A 16 -3.66 2.07 20.87
N PHE A 17 -4.90 1.77 21.26
CA PHE A 17 -5.46 2.33 22.50
C PHE A 17 -4.87 1.70 23.75
N LEU A 18 -4.46 0.43 23.71
CA LEU A 18 -3.69 -0.20 24.77
C LEU A 18 -2.34 0.51 24.94
N PHE A 19 -1.64 0.81 23.85
CA PHE A 19 -0.39 1.57 23.88
C PHE A 19 -0.61 2.95 24.52
N VAL A 20 -1.65 3.68 24.11
CA VAL A 20 -2.02 4.97 24.71
C VAL A 20 -2.38 4.84 26.20
N ALA A 21 -3.11 3.79 26.59
CA ALA A 21 -3.44 3.55 27.99
C ALA A 21 -2.20 3.30 28.84
N VAL A 22 -1.27 2.46 28.35
CA VAL A 22 0.01 2.19 29.00
C VAL A 22 0.83 3.48 29.08
N ASP A 23 0.89 4.27 28.02
CA ASP A 23 1.59 5.55 27.98
C ASP A 23 1.07 6.52 29.05
N LEU A 24 -0.25 6.72 29.11
CA LEU A 24 -0.90 7.58 30.11
C LEU A 24 -0.64 7.12 31.55
N VAL A 25 -0.57 5.80 31.78
CA VAL A 25 -0.23 5.23 33.09
C VAL A 25 1.25 5.47 33.43
N LEU A 26 2.16 5.23 32.47
CA LEU A 26 3.60 5.37 32.67
C LEU A 26 4.01 6.82 32.90
N PHE A 27 3.36 7.77 32.23
CA PHE A 27 3.55 9.21 32.44
C PHE A 27 2.77 9.76 33.65
N GLY A 28 1.99 8.92 34.34
CA GLY A 28 1.23 9.32 35.53
C GLY A 28 0.04 10.23 35.24
N ALA A 29 -0.40 10.33 33.99
CA ALA A 29 -1.58 11.09 33.60
C ALA A 29 -2.88 10.44 34.11
N ILE A 30 -2.90 9.10 34.23
CA ILE A 30 -4.01 8.34 34.84
C ILE A 30 -3.47 7.26 35.80
N PRO A 31 -4.18 6.96 36.91
CA PRO A 31 -3.77 5.90 37.82
C PRO A 31 -4.05 4.50 37.24
N LEU A 32 -3.28 3.49 37.68
CA LEU A 32 -3.46 2.09 37.28
C LEU A 32 -4.87 1.55 37.61
N ASP A 33 -5.46 2.01 38.71
CA ASP A 33 -6.81 1.62 39.15
C ASP A 33 -7.93 2.39 38.41
N SER A 34 -7.58 3.21 37.41
CA SER A 34 -8.57 3.96 36.66
C SER A 34 -9.37 3.05 35.73
N ALA A 35 -10.69 3.25 35.73
CA ALA A 35 -11.59 2.66 34.74
C ALA A 35 -11.13 2.96 33.29
N LEU A 36 -10.48 4.10 33.05
CA LEU A 36 -9.96 4.48 31.73
C LEU A 36 -8.95 3.46 31.18
N VAL A 37 -8.10 2.87 32.03
CA VAL A 37 -7.10 1.87 31.60
C VAL A 37 -7.80 0.66 30.97
N SER A 38 -8.96 0.28 31.49
CA SER A 38 -9.78 -0.81 30.96
C SER A 38 -10.66 -0.36 29.79
N LEU A 39 -11.13 0.90 29.81
CA LEU A 39 -12.06 1.42 28.81
C LEU A 39 -11.36 1.70 27.47
N LEU A 40 -10.12 2.18 27.48
CA LEU A 40 -9.37 2.56 26.28
C LEU A 40 -9.23 1.39 25.29
N PRO A 41 -8.76 0.19 25.68
CA PRO A 41 -8.68 -0.96 24.77
C PRO A 41 -10.03 -1.37 24.18
N VAL A 42 -11.11 -1.30 24.98
CA VAL A 42 -12.48 -1.57 24.50
C VAL A 42 -12.91 -0.53 23.48
N LEU A 43 -12.59 0.75 23.72
CA LEU A 43 -12.86 1.83 22.78
C LEU A 43 -12.07 1.63 21.47
N GLY A 44 -10.80 1.24 21.57
CA GLY A 44 -9.95 0.90 20.44
C GLY A 44 -10.50 -0.25 19.61
N LEU A 45 -11.06 -1.29 20.26
CA LEU A 45 -11.73 -2.40 19.59
C LEU A 45 -12.93 -1.90 18.77
N VAL A 46 -13.80 -1.11 19.38
CA VAL A 46 -15.03 -0.61 18.75
C VAL A 46 -14.69 0.30 17.57
N VAL A 47 -13.80 1.27 17.79
CA VAL A 47 -13.37 2.21 16.73
C VAL A 47 -12.66 1.46 15.60
N GLY A 48 -11.74 0.55 15.93
CA GLY A 48 -11.03 -0.27 14.95
C GLY A 48 -11.97 -1.13 14.11
N ALA A 49 -12.96 -1.78 14.73
CA ALA A 49 -13.96 -2.58 14.04
C ALA A 49 -14.85 -1.72 13.11
N VAL A 50 -15.32 -0.57 13.59
CA VAL A 50 -16.13 0.37 12.78
C VAL A 50 -15.33 0.85 11.56
N LEU A 51 -14.07 1.27 11.75
CA LEU A 51 -13.19 1.67 10.66
C LEU A 51 -12.96 0.52 9.67
N GLY A 52 -12.76 -0.70 10.17
CA GLY A 52 -12.63 -1.90 9.35
C GLY A 52 -13.84 -2.16 8.45
N VAL A 53 -15.05 -2.02 9.01
CA VAL A 53 -16.31 -2.18 8.26
C VAL A 53 -16.43 -1.09 7.20
N VAL A 54 -16.19 0.18 7.55
CA VAL A 54 -16.28 1.31 6.61
C VAL A 54 -15.26 1.17 5.49
N ALA A 55 -14.01 0.84 5.81
CA ALA A 55 -12.94 0.63 4.83
C ALA A 55 -13.23 -0.56 3.90
N SER A 56 -13.84 -1.63 4.42
CA SER A 56 -14.24 -2.79 3.62
C SER A 56 -15.34 -2.43 2.62
N ARG A 57 -16.31 -1.60 3.02
CA ARG A 57 -17.37 -1.12 2.12
C ARG A 57 -16.84 -0.19 1.02
N ARG A 58 -15.87 0.69 1.34
CA ARG A 58 -15.27 1.61 0.36
C ARG A 58 -14.54 0.88 -0.77
N HIS A 59 -13.88 -0.23 -0.47
CA HIS A 59 -13.23 -1.04 -1.50
C HIS A 59 -14.22 -1.71 -2.46
N GLU A 60 -15.43 -2.06 -2.01
CA GLU A 60 -16.48 -2.56 -2.91
C GLU A 60 -16.98 -1.45 -3.83
N ALA A 61 -17.24 -0.26 -3.29
CA ALA A 61 -17.68 0.87 -4.10
C ALA A 61 -16.65 1.29 -5.16
N ALA A 62 -15.35 1.22 -4.82
CA ALA A 62 -14.27 1.50 -5.76
C ALA A 62 -14.08 0.41 -6.82
N ALA A 63 -14.36 -0.86 -6.49
CA ALA A 63 -14.27 -1.97 -7.44
C ALA A 63 -15.41 -1.97 -8.49
N VAL A 64 -16.58 -1.40 -8.15
CA VAL A 64 -17.71 -1.23 -9.08
C VAL A 64 -17.54 -0.01 -10.00
N ALA A 65 -16.63 0.91 -9.66
CA ALA A 65 -16.30 2.09 -10.46
C ALA A 65 -15.11 1.87 -11.40
N GLN A 66 -14.85 0.62 -11.83
CA GLN A 66 -14.01 0.40 -13.01
C GLN A 66 -14.86 0.76 -14.23
N PRO A 67 -14.54 1.81 -14.99
CA PRO A 67 -15.17 2.00 -16.29
C PRO A 67 -14.81 0.79 -17.13
N ASP A 68 -15.80 0.20 -17.79
CA ASP A 68 -15.64 -0.79 -18.85
C ASP A 68 -14.54 -0.33 -19.81
N ALA A 69 -13.33 -0.86 -19.65
CA ALA A 69 -12.39 -0.94 -20.75
C ALA A 69 -12.93 -2.04 -21.66
N SER A 70 -13.80 -1.62 -22.58
CA SER A 70 -14.38 -2.45 -23.64
C SER A 70 -13.27 -3.31 -24.29
N PRO A 71 -13.51 -4.60 -24.58
CA PRO A 71 -12.55 -5.45 -25.25
C PRO A 71 -12.51 -5.12 -26.75
N ASP A 72 -11.91 -4.00 -27.13
CA ASP A 72 -11.66 -3.68 -28.54
C ASP A 72 -10.54 -2.63 -28.76
N ALA A 73 -9.47 -2.71 -27.97
CA ALA A 73 -8.23 -2.02 -28.32
C ALA A 73 -7.45 -2.89 -29.32
N PRO A 74 -7.25 -2.49 -30.59
CA PRO A 74 -6.30 -3.17 -31.46
C PRO A 74 -4.90 -3.13 -30.80
N PRO A 75 -4.10 -4.19 -30.90
CA PRO A 75 -2.79 -4.24 -30.27
C PRO A 75 -1.92 -3.06 -30.75
N PRO A 76 -1.06 -2.46 -29.90
CA PRO A 76 -0.14 -1.43 -30.35
C PRO A 76 0.72 -2.01 -31.46
N ALA A 77 0.66 -1.40 -32.64
CA ALA A 77 1.52 -1.75 -33.75
C ALA A 77 2.98 -1.57 -33.30
N VAL A 78 3.66 -2.69 -33.07
CA VAL A 78 5.12 -2.72 -33.03
C VAL A 78 5.60 -2.28 -34.40
N THR A 79 6.11 -1.07 -34.51
CA THR A 79 6.95 -0.66 -35.63
C THR A 79 8.35 -1.20 -35.36
N PRO A 80 8.82 -2.27 -36.01
CA PRO A 80 10.24 -2.57 -36.02
C PRO A 80 10.92 -1.52 -36.91
N THR A 81 11.51 -0.49 -36.29
CA THR A 81 12.49 0.35 -36.99
C THR A 81 13.71 -0.53 -37.26
N ALA A 82 13.94 -0.77 -38.55
CA ALA A 82 14.96 -1.65 -39.07
C ALA A 82 16.39 -1.28 -38.61
N THR A 83 17.12 -2.31 -38.21
CA THR A 83 18.54 -2.60 -38.44
C THR A 83 19.51 -1.41 -38.62
N PRO A 84 20.48 -1.18 -37.70
CA PRO A 84 21.65 -0.38 -38.03
C PRO A 84 22.51 -1.13 -39.06
N THR A 85 22.59 -0.61 -40.27
CA THR A 85 23.57 -1.02 -41.28
C THR A 85 24.97 -0.67 -40.78
N ALA A 86 25.73 -1.70 -40.38
CA ALA A 86 27.17 -1.56 -40.16
C ALA A 86 27.87 -1.39 -41.52
N THR A 87 28.47 -0.23 -41.76
CA THR A 87 29.45 -0.04 -42.82
C THR A 87 30.84 -0.16 -42.21
N PRO A 88 31.59 -1.25 -42.44
CA PRO A 88 33.01 -1.26 -42.14
C PRO A 88 33.77 -0.54 -43.27
N THR A 89 34.33 0.63 -42.97
CA THR A 89 35.38 1.23 -43.81
C THR A 89 36.73 0.94 -43.17
N ALA A 90 37.40 -0.09 -43.68
CA ALA A 90 38.82 -0.30 -43.45
C ALA A 90 39.61 0.32 -44.60
N THR A 91 40.53 1.22 -44.29
CA THR A 91 41.74 1.45 -45.12
C THR A 91 42.92 1.74 -44.18
N PRO A 92 43.97 0.91 -44.17
CA PRO A 92 45.16 1.10 -43.35
C PRO A 92 46.14 2.09 -44.00
N THR A 93 46.91 2.82 -43.19
CA THR A 93 48.20 3.37 -43.61
C THR A 93 49.14 3.37 -42.41
N ALA A 94 50.15 2.49 -42.48
CA ALA A 94 51.29 2.50 -41.59
C ALA A 94 52.38 3.40 -42.21
N THR A 95 52.95 4.30 -41.41
CA THR A 95 54.25 4.90 -41.70
C THR A 95 55.07 4.88 -40.41
N PRO A 96 56.14 4.08 -40.32
CA PRO A 96 57.10 4.15 -39.23
C PRO A 96 58.23 5.13 -39.58
N THR A 97 58.64 6.00 -38.64
CA THR A 97 60.06 6.34 -38.47
C THR A 97 60.33 7.00 -37.10
N THR A 98 61.45 6.58 -36.51
CA THR A 98 62.26 7.26 -35.48
C THR A 98 62.78 8.61 -35.93
#